data_AF-A0A5C7XRN6-F1
#
_entry.id   AF-A0A5C7XRN6-F1
#
_cell.length_a   1.000
_cell.length_b   1.000
_cell.length_c   1.000
_cell.angle_alpha   90.00
_cell.angle_beta   90.00
_cell.angle_gamma   90.00
#
_symmetry.space_group_name_H-M   'P 1'
#
loop_
_entity.id
_entity.type
_entity.pdbx_description
1 polymer ?
#
loop_
_entity_poly.entity_id
_entity_poly.type
_entity_poly.pdbx_seq_one_letter_code
_entity_poly.pdbx_strand_id
1 'polypeptide(L)' 'IEAHLTIVFTALAVSREVQNRTGLSLRRFLRTLKPLRSATIDLNGVIATYPPAIDNEVKTILDALEAENSRH' A
#
# COMPACT_ATOMS: atom_id res chain seq x y z
N ILE A 1 11.24 28.02 -1.77
CA ILE A 1 9.92 27.90 -2.45
C ILE A 1 9.89 26.67 -3.38
N GLU A 2 10.97 26.37 -4.10
CA GLU A 2 11.07 25.20 -5.00
C GLU A 2 10.80 23.84 -4.32
N ALA A 3 11.41 23.57 -3.17
CA ALA A 3 11.20 22.31 -2.44
C ALA A 3 9.73 22.04 -2.07
N HIS A 4 8.96 23.09 -1.75
CA HIS A 4 7.55 22.93 -1.40
C HIS A 4 6.72 22.44 -2.59
N LEU A 5 6.96 23.00 -3.77
CA LEU A 5 6.21 22.64 -4.96
C LEU A 5 6.65 21.26 -5.50
N THR A 6 7.94 20.95 -5.45
CA THR A 6 8.47 19.63 -5.82
C THR A 6 7.82 18.52 -5.03
N ILE A 7 7.75 18.63 -3.69
CA ILE A 7 7.12 17.59 -2.86
C ILE A 7 5.62 17.45 -3.15
N VAL A 8 4.91 18.55 -3.37
CA VAL A 8 3.47 18.52 -3.71
C VAL A 8 3.24 17.84 -5.06
N PHE A 9 4.04 18.16 -6.09
CA PHE A 9 3.92 17.52 -7.39
C PHE A 9 4.28 16.03 -7.35
N THR A 10 5.34 15.67 -6.63
CA THR A 10 5.70 14.27 -6.42
C THR A 10 4.56 13.51 -5.75
N ALA A 11 3.96 14.06 -4.69
CA ALA A 11 2.82 13.45 -4.02
C ALA A 11 1.61 13.31 -4.96
N LEU A 12 1.32 14.32 -5.80
CA LEU A 12 0.26 14.25 -6.80
C LEU A 12 0.54 13.18 -7.87
N ALA A 13 1.78 13.09 -8.36
CA ALA A 13 2.19 12.13 -9.38
C ALA A 13 2.03 10.71 -8.86
N VAL A 14 2.55 10.41 -7.67
CA VAL A 14 2.39 9.10 -7.00
C VAL A 14 0.91 8.79 -6.79
N SER A 15 0.14 9.77 -6.32
CA SER A 15 -1.31 9.58 -6.10
C SER A 15 -2.06 9.27 -7.40
N ARG A 16 -1.71 9.91 -8.51
CA ARG A 16 -2.30 9.64 -9.84
C ARG A 16 -1.90 8.26 -10.33
N GLU A 17 -0.64 7.89 -10.18
CA GLU A 17 -0.14 6.59 -10.62
C GLU A 17 -0.84 5.43 -9.91
N VAL A 18 -0.97 5.52 -8.58
CA VAL A 18 -1.71 4.52 -7.79
C VAL A 18 -3.17 4.39 -8.26
N GLN A 19 -3.83 5.53 -8.52
CA GLN A 19 -5.22 5.53 -9.01
C GLN A 19 -5.33 4.92 -10.42
N ASN A 20 -4.37 5.21 -11.31
CA ASN A 20 -4.35 4.69 -12.68
C ASN A 20 -4.17 3.18 -12.69
N ARG A 21 -3.24 2.64 -11.88
CA ARG A 21 -2.97 1.20 -11.84
C ARG A 21 -4.08 0.40 -11.18
N THR A 22 -4.62 0.90 -10.07
CA THR A 22 -5.59 0.15 -9.25
C THR A 22 -7.04 0.41 -9.64
N GLY A 23 -7.34 1.50 -10.36
CA GLY A 23 -8.70 1.95 -10.65
C GLY A 23 -9.48 2.45 -9.43
N LEU A 24 -8.85 2.52 -8.27
CA LEU A 24 -9.47 2.94 -7.01
C LEU A 24 -9.20 4.42 -6.76
N SER A 25 -10.13 5.12 -6.11
CA SER A 25 -9.83 6.43 -5.53
C SER A 25 -8.76 6.30 -4.44
N LEU A 26 -7.91 7.31 -4.30
CA LEU A 26 -6.83 7.30 -3.28
C LEU A 26 -7.38 7.06 -1.86
N ARG A 27 -8.55 7.63 -1.54
CA ARG A 27 -9.22 7.41 -0.25
C ARG A 27 -9.59 5.94 -0.04
N ARG A 28 -10.14 5.27 -1.06
CA ARG A 28 -10.50 3.85 -0.96
C ARG A 28 -9.25 2.99 -0.83
N PHE A 29 -8.25 3.22 -1.68
CA PHE A 29 -6.96 2.55 -1.62
C PHE A 29 -6.33 2.61 -0.22
N LEU A 30 -6.19 3.83 0.34
CA LEU A 30 -5.63 4.02 1.67
C LEU A 30 -6.48 3.35 2.75
N ARG A 31 -7.81 3.42 2.69
CA ARG A 31 -8.67 2.78 3.68
C ARG A 31 -8.58 1.26 3.65
N THR A 32 -8.44 0.67 2.46
CA THR A 32 -8.31 -0.78 2.28
C THR A 32 -6.97 -1.30 2.80
N LEU A 33 -5.85 -0.60 2.53
CA LEU A 33 -4.52 -1.08 2.91
C LEU A 33 -4.05 -0.64 4.32
N LYS A 34 -4.51 0.53 4.83
CA LYS A 34 -4.14 1.05 6.16
C LYS A 34 -4.30 0.09 7.35
N PRO A 35 -5.33 -0.79 7.42
CA PRO A 35 -5.47 -1.72 8.53
C PRO A 35 -4.50 -2.91 8.47
N LEU A 36 -3.84 -3.17 7.34
CA LEU A 36 -2.91 -4.29 7.21
C LEU A 36 -1.66 -4.01 8.05
N ARG A 37 -1.53 -4.77 9.14
CA ARG A 37 -0.43 -4.68 10.09
C ARG A 37 -0.08 -6.07 10.56
N SER A 38 1.21 -6.33 10.76
CA SER A 38 1.65 -7.54 11.44
C SER A 38 1.23 -7.48 12.90
N ALA A 39 0.77 -8.62 13.43
CA ALA A 39 0.44 -8.77 14.84
C ALA A 39 1.60 -9.47 15.55
N THR A 40 2.03 -8.93 16.68
CA THR A 40 2.98 -9.61 17.57
C THR A 40 2.22 -10.12 18.78
N ILE A 41 2.31 -11.43 19.02
CA ILE A 41 1.61 -12.13 20.10
C ILE A 41 2.67 -12.69 21.04
N ASP A 42 2.53 -12.42 22.33
CA ASP A 42 3.32 -13.04 23.40
C ASP A 42 2.47 -14.10 24.10
N LEU A 43 2.94 -15.34 24.09
CA LEU A 43 2.33 -16.45 24.81
C LEU A 43 3.39 -17.07 25.73
N ASN A 44 3.28 -16.81 27.03
CA ASN A 44 4.18 -17.33 28.06
C ASN A 44 5.68 -17.09 27.76
N GLY A 45 6.02 -15.93 27.19
CA GLY A 45 7.41 -15.58 26.84
C GLY A 45 7.83 -16.02 25.44
N VAL A 46 6.97 -16.71 24.70
CA VAL A 46 7.17 -16.99 23.27
C VAL A 46 6.56 -15.85 22.46
N ILE A 47 7.41 -15.01 21.89
CA ILE A 47 7.00 -13.91 21.01
C ILE A 47 6.96 -14.42 19.57
N ALA A 48 5.79 -14.33 18.95
CA ALA A 48 5.60 -14.66 17.54
C ALA A 48 4.97 -13.48 16.78
N THR A 49 5.49 -13.21 15.58
CA THR A 49 4.96 -12.18 14.68
C THR A 49 4.26 -12.83 13.51
N TYR A 50 3.00 -12.45 13.30
CA TYR A 50 2.15 -12.96 12.24
C TYR A 50 1.88 -11.84 11.22
N PRO A 51 2.03 -12.12 9.91
CA PRO A 51 1.66 -11.16 8.87
C PRO A 51 0.15 -10.92 8.87
N PRO A 52 -0.31 -9.78 8.33
CA PRO A 52 -1.75 -9.55 8.15
C PRO A 52 -2.35 -10.59 7.20
N ALA A 53 -3.60 -10.97 7.45
CA ALA A 53 -4.36 -11.76 6.49
C ALA A 53 -4.60 -10.92 5.22
N ILE A 54 -4.23 -11.47 4.07
CA ILE A 54 -4.43 -10.83 2.77
C ILE A 54 -5.63 -11.50 2.09
N ASP A 55 -6.72 -10.76 1.95
CA ASP A 55 -7.89 -11.22 1.19
C ASP A 55 -7.70 -11.02 -0.33
N ASN A 56 -8.65 -11.52 -1.12
CA ASN A 56 -8.58 -11.44 -2.59
C ASN A 56 -8.63 -10.00 -3.11
N GLU A 57 -9.35 -9.08 -2.45
CA GLU A 57 -9.41 -7.67 -2.88
C GLU A 57 -8.05 -7.02 -2.68
N VAL A 58 -7.45 -7.18 -1.49
CA VAL A 58 -6.11 -6.69 -1.18
C VAL A 58 -5.08 -7.30 -2.12
N LYS A 59 -5.14 -8.61 -2.37
CA LYS A 59 -4.23 -9.28 -3.30
C LYS A 59 -4.31 -8.69 -4.70
N THR A 60 -5.53 -8.48 -5.21
CA THR A 60 -5.74 -7.86 -6.53
C THR A 60 -5.14 -6.45 -6.59
N ILE A 61 -5.29 -5.66 -5.52
CA ILE A 61 -4.71 -4.32 -5.42
C ILE A 61 -3.18 -4.38 -5.45
N LEU A 62 -2.57 -5.30 -4.71
CA LEU A 62 -1.11 -5.46 -4.66
C LEU A 62 -0.56 -5.94 -6.01
N ASP A 63 -1.20 -6.95 -6.62
CA ASP A 63 -0.81 -7.49 -7.93
C ASP A 63 -0.87 -6.39 -9.02
N ALA A 64 -1.86 -5.48 -8.95
CA ALA A 64 -1.97 -4.33 -9.86
C ALA A 64 -0.83 -3.31 -9.72
N LEU A 65 -0.18 -3.23 -8.56
CA LEU A 65 0.98 -2.36 -8.36
C LEU A 65 2.29 -3.00 -8.86
N GLU A 66 2.41 -4.33 -8.80
CA GLU A 66 3.62 -5.08 -9.20
C GLU A 66 3.80 -5.23 -10.72
N ALA A 67 2.70 -5.23 -11.50
CA ALA A 67 2.69 -5.59 -12.92
C ALA A 67 3.62 -4.77 -13.84
N GLU A 68 4.07 -3.58 -13.43
CA GLU A 68 5.02 -2.76 -14.20
C GLU A 68 6.50 -3.04 -13.86
N ASN A 69 6.79 -3.60 -12.68
CA ASN A 69 8.16 -3.86 -12.24
C ASN A 69 8.78 -5.13 -12.87
N SER A 70 7.97 -5.94 -13.57
CA SER A 70 8.43 -7.18 -14.22
C SER A 70 8.93 -6.97 -15.66
N ARG A 71 9.01 -5.71 -16.15
CA ARG A 71 9.44 -5.37 -17.52
C ARG A 71 10.88 -4.83 -17.63
N HIS A 72 11.72 -5.04 -16.62
CA HIS A 72 13.14 -4.67 -16.67
C HIS A 72 14.03 -5.87 -16.34
#